data_AF-A0A958LTR3-F1
#
_entry.id   AF-A0A958LTR3-F1
#
_cell.length_a   1.000
_cell.length_b   1.000
_cell.length_c   1.000
_cell.angle_alpha   90.00
_cell.angle_beta   90.00
_cell.angle_gamma   90.00
#
_symmetry.space_group_name_H-M   'P 1'
#
loop_
_entity.id
_entity.type
_entity.pdbx_description
1 polymer ?
#
loop_
_entity_poly.entity_id
_entity_poly.type
_entity_poly.pdbx_seq_one_letter_code
_entity_poly.pdbx_strand_id
1 'polypeptide(L)'
;MVRTMCILVSDDRDTAEKLKAFGQHNGLTVQVYTTTEWQRGMRDAGFVQQLAGDVPALAIGSKPVDEGAKILPFPSSTQRVDANGRVQTINELEAQAIENAIHEFNGNLTEAAKALGIGRATLYRKVKQYNIDPSAARKKRVA
;
A
#
# COMPACT_ATOMS: atom_id res chain seq x y z
N MET A 1 3.63 -32.85 -9.82
CA MET A 1 2.75 -33.09 -8.66
C MET A 1 2.36 -31.74 -8.08
N VAL A 2 1.08 -31.39 -8.11
CA VAL A 2 0.59 -30.12 -7.55
C VAL A 2 0.54 -30.30 -6.02
N ARG A 3 1.39 -29.59 -5.28
CA ARG A 3 1.34 -29.59 -3.82
C ARG A 3 0.31 -28.56 -3.38
N THR A 4 -0.86 -29.02 -2.96
CA THR A 4 -1.90 -28.14 -2.42
C THR A 4 -1.45 -27.60 -1.06
N MET A 5 -1.36 -26.29 -0.95
CA MET A 5 -0.91 -25.57 0.25
C MET A 5 -2.10 -24.86 0.89
N CYS A 6 -2.21 -24.95 2.22
CA CYS A 6 -3.26 -24.31 3.01
C CYS A 6 -2.61 -23.40 4.07
N ILE A 7 -3.10 -22.16 4.16
CA ILE A 7 -2.67 -21.18 5.17
C ILE A 7 -3.83 -21.00 6.14
N LEU A 8 -3.60 -21.26 7.42
CA LEU A 8 -4.54 -20.98 8.49
C LEU A 8 -4.03 -19.81 9.32
N VAL A 9 -4.87 -18.78 9.46
CA VAL A 9 -4.63 -17.68 10.39
C VAL A 9 -5.62 -17.84 11.53
N SER A 10 -5.14 -18.27 12.68
CA SER A 10 -5.98 -18.47 13.88
C SER A 10 -5.12 -18.44 15.13
N ASP A 11 -5.65 -17.83 16.19
CA ASP A 11 -5.01 -17.82 17.52
C ASP A 11 -5.40 -19.06 18.35
N ASP A 12 -6.33 -19.89 17.85
CA ASP A 12 -6.78 -21.12 18.50
C ASP A 12 -5.87 -22.31 18.16
N ARG A 13 -5.18 -22.84 19.17
CA ARG A 13 -4.22 -23.94 19.02
C ARG A 13 -4.89 -25.26 18.66
N ASP A 14 -6.07 -25.54 19.20
CA ASP A 14 -6.81 -26.78 18.92
C ASP A 14 -7.19 -26.89 17.45
N THR A 15 -7.67 -25.80 16.85
CA THR A 15 -8.02 -25.73 15.42
C THR A 15 -6.78 -25.89 14.53
N ALA A 16 -5.65 -25.29 14.92
CA ALA A 16 -4.39 -25.40 14.21
C ALA A 16 -3.86 -26.85 14.19
N GLU A 17 -3.89 -27.54 15.32
CA GLU A 17 -3.43 -28.93 15.43
C GLU A 17 -4.31 -29.88 14.62
N LYS A 18 -5.64 -29.72 14.67
CA LYS A 18 -6.59 -30.50 13.87
C LYS A 18 -6.34 -30.34 12.37
N LEU A 19 -6.11 -29.10 11.91
CA LEU A 19 -5.86 -28.85 10.50
C LEU A 19 -4.50 -29.41 10.06
N LYS A 20 -3.47 -29.33 10.92
CA LYS A 20 -2.15 -29.91 10.65
C LYS A 20 -2.22 -31.44 10.55
N ALA A 21 -2.96 -32.09 11.45
CA ALA A 21 -3.20 -33.54 11.41
C ALA A 21 -3.97 -33.95 10.14
N PHE A 22 -5.00 -33.18 9.76
CA PHE A 22 -5.74 -33.39 8.51
C PHE A 22 -4.84 -33.23 7.29
N GLY A 23 -3.95 -32.23 7.30
CA GLY A 23 -3.07 -31.95 6.18
C GLY A 23 -2.02 -33.04 5.95
N GLN A 24 -1.44 -33.58 7.02
CA GLN A 24 -0.48 -34.70 6.92
C GLN A 24 -1.11 -35.95 6.30
N HIS A 25 -2.39 -36.23 6.62
CA HIS A 25 -3.08 -37.39 6.07
C HIS A 25 -3.44 -37.20 4.58
N ASN A 26 -3.74 -35.98 4.15
CA ASN A 26 -4.22 -35.68 2.79
C ASN A 26 -3.15 -35.13 1.85
N GLY A 27 -1.87 -35.12 2.26
CA GLY A 27 -0.77 -34.59 1.46
C GLY A 27 -0.78 -33.07 1.27
N LEU A 28 -1.41 -32.34 2.20
CA LEU A 28 -1.49 -30.88 2.22
C LEU A 28 -0.36 -30.30 3.07
N THR A 29 0.30 -29.26 2.55
CA THR A 29 1.24 -28.48 3.37
C THR A 29 0.46 -27.39 4.10
N VAL A 30 0.38 -27.46 5.42
CA VAL A 30 -0.37 -26.51 6.27
C VAL A 30 0.61 -25.56 6.95
N GLN A 31 0.48 -24.26 6.69
CA GLN A 31 1.17 -23.18 7.39
C GLN A 31 0.19 -22.53 8.38
N VAL A 32 0.59 -22.40 9.64
CA VAL A 32 -0.24 -21.80 10.69
C VAL A 32 0.42 -20.51 11.14
N TYR A 33 -0.36 -19.43 11.16
CA TYR A 33 0.06 -18.12 11.65
C TYR A 33 -0.93 -17.63 12.70
N THR A 34 -0.43 -16.94 13.72
CA THR A 34 -1.30 -16.15 14.60
C THR A 34 -1.80 -14.90 13.88
N THR A 35 -2.88 -14.30 14.38
CA THR A 35 -3.45 -13.06 13.81
C THR A 35 -2.41 -11.94 13.77
N THR A 36 -1.60 -11.83 14.83
CA THR A 36 -0.58 -10.77 14.97
C THR A 36 0.63 -11.00 14.08
N GLU A 37 1.11 -12.23 13.96
CA GLU A 37 2.19 -12.59 13.03
C GLU A 37 1.77 -12.38 11.58
N TRP A 38 0.53 -12.76 11.22
CA TRP A 38 0.00 -12.56 9.88
C TRP A 38 -0.07 -11.08 9.51
N GLN A 39 -0.61 -10.23 10.40
CA GLN A 39 -0.68 -8.79 10.18
C GLN A 39 0.69 -8.14 10.04
N ARG A 40 1.68 -8.57 10.83
CA ARG A 40 3.05 -8.07 10.74
C ARG A 40 3.72 -8.51 9.43
N GLY A 41 3.53 -9.77 9.06
CA GLY A 41 4.08 -10.34 7.83
C GLY A 41 3.48 -9.73 6.57
N MET A 42 2.17 -9.43 6.54
CA MET A 42 1.55 -8.77 5.38
C MET A 42 2.11 -7.35 5.10
N ARG A 43 2.81 -6.74 6.06
CA ARG A 43 3.51 -5.46 5.87
C ARG A 43 4.94 -5.62 5.35
N ASP A 44 5.47 -6.84 5.35
CA ASP A 44 6.81 -7.18 4.87
C ASP A 44 6.71 -7.88 3.51
N ALA A 45 7.35 -7.30 2.49
CA ALA A 45 7.35 -7.85 1.14
C ALA A 45 7.99 -9.25 1.06
N GLY A 46 8.98 -9.54 1.93
CA GLY A 46 9.65 -10.84 1.96
C GLY A 46 8.72 -11.97 2.42
N PHE A 47 7.86 -11.69 3.39
CA PHE A 47 6.90 -12.65 3.92
C PHE A 47 5.81 -12.99 2.90
N VAL A 48 5.29 -11.99 2.18
CA VAL A 48 4.31 -12.18 1.10
C VAL A 48 4.91 -13.02 -0.03
N GLN A 49 6.20 -12.82 -0.35
CA GLN A 49 6.90 -13.62 -1.36
C GLN A 49 7.12 -15.07 -0.91
N GLN A 50 7.39 -15.30 0.38
CA GLN A 50 7.55 -16.64 0.94
C GLN A 50 6.22 -17.42 0.94
N LEU A 51 5.09 -16.76 1.18
CA LEU A 51 3.75 -17.36 1.11
C LEU A 51 3.33 -17.73 -0.30
N ALA A 52 3.81 -17.02 -1.33
CA ALA A 52 3.49 -17.30 -2.72
C ALA A 52 4.18 -18.57 -3.26
N GLY A 53 5.15 -19.13 -2.54
CA GLY A 53 5.85 -20.37 -2.92
C GLY A 53 6.58 -20.28 -4.27
N ASP A 54 6.90 -21.45 -4.84
CA ASP A 54 7.55 -21.64 -6.15
C ASP A 54 6.58 -21.41 -7.33
N VAL A 55 5.42 -20.80 -7.06
CA VAL A 55 4.53 -20.34 -8.11
C VAL A 55 5.28 -19.20 -8.78
N PRO A 56 5.61 -19.27 -10.08
CA PRO A 56 6.24 -18.16 -10.77
C PRO A 56 5.33 -16.97 -10.56
N ALA A 57 5.78 -16.06 -9.70
CA ALA A 57 4.99 -14.92 -9.37
C ALA A 57 4.69 -14.25 -10.71
N LEU A 58 3.40 -14.05 -11.01
CA LEU A 58 2.99 -12.93 -11.85
C LEU A 58 3.32 -11.66 -11.07
N ALA A 59 4.62 -11.50 -10.77
CA ALA A 59 5.14 -10.64 -9.74
C ALA A 59 4.65 -9.25 -10.08
N ILE A 60 3.92 -8.66 -9.14
CA ILE A 60 4.00 -7.22 -8.94
C ILE A 60 5.49 -6.91 -8.97
N GLY A 61 5.93 -6.22 -10.03
CA GLY A 61 7.33 -5.98 -10.31
C GLY A 61 7.98 -5.17 -9.20
N SER A 62 8.49 -5.85 -8.16
CA SER A 62 9.32 -5.24 -7.12
C SER A 62 10.73 -4.95 -7.62
N LYS A 63 11.05 -5.38 -8.85
CA LYS A 63 12.18 -4.87 -9.62
C LYS A 63 11.60 -4.07 -10.79
N PRO A 64 11.85 -2.75 -10.88
CA PRO A 64 11.61 -2.06 -12.13
C PRO A 64 12.43 -2.78 -13.21
N VAL A 65 11.75 -3.28 -14.24
CA VAL A 65 12.44 -3.78 -15.42
C VAL A 65 12.98 -2.54 -16.12
N ASP A 66 14.27 -2.27 -15.92
CA ASP A 66 14.95 -1.05 -16.39
C ASP A 66 15.08 -0.99 -17.93
N GLU A 67 14.63 -2.03 -18.64
CA GLU A 67 14.71 -2.10 -20.10
C GLU A 67 13.35 -2.41 -20.74
N GLY A 68 12.83 -1.41 -21.45
CA GLY A 68 11.93 -1.60 -22.60
C GLY A 68 10.45 -1.87 -22.30
N ALA A 69 10.06 -2.15 -21.06
CA ALA A 69 8.66 -2.42 -20.74
C ALA A 69 7.94 -1.14 -20.27
N LYS A 70 7.08 -0.56 -21.11
CA LYS A 70 6.17 0.54 -20.77
C LYS A 70 4.99 0.05 -19.92
N ILE A 71 5.28 -0.76 -18.90
CA ILE A 71 4.28 -1.25 -17.96
C ILE A 71 4.01 -0.08 -17.01
N LEU A 72 2.86 0.57 -17.17
CA LEU A 72 2.38 1.44 -16.11
C LEU A 72 2.11 0.53 -14.91
N PRO A 73 2.84 0.69 -13.79
CA PRO A 73 2.52 -0.08 -12.60
C PRO A 73 1.06 0.20 -12.27
N PHE A 74 0.25 -0.85 -12.23
CA PHE A 74 -1.10 -0.72 -11.70
C PHE A 74 -0.97 -0.11 -10.31
N PRO A 75 -1.75 0.94 -9.97
CA PRO A 75 -1.74 1.51 -8.64
C PRO A 75 -2.12 0.36 -7.71
N SER A 76 -1.11 -0.23 -7.08
CA SER A 76 -1.33 -1.35 -6.20
C SER A 76 -2.21 -0.79 -5.09
N SER A 77 -3.27 -1.52 -4.79
CA SER A 77 -4.05 -1.34 -3.57
C SER A 77 -3.20 -1.77 -2.36
N THR A 78 -1.95 -1.32 -2.26
CA THR A 78 -1.36 -1.03 -0.97
C THR A 78 -2.26 0.06 -0.43
N GLN A 79 -3.28 -0.40 0.30
CA GLN A 79 -4.32 0.40 0.90
C GLN A 79 -3.68 1.71 1.37
N ARG A 80 -4.18 2.84 0.87
CA ARG A 80 -3.91 4.15 1.48
C ARG A 80 -4.68 4.24 2.80
N VAL A 81 -4.57 3.20 3.61
CA VAL A 81 -4.79 3.31 5.04
C VAL A 81 -3.62 4.12 5.56
N ASP A 82 -3.88 4.98 6.52
CA ASP A 82 -2.81 5.62 7.28
C ASP A 82 -1.83 4.54 7.83
N ALA A 83 -0.69 4.97 8.39
CA ALA A 83 0.27 4.05 9.02
C ALA A 83 -0.38 3.13 10.10
N ASN A 84 -1.62 3.43 10.51
CA ASN A 84 -2.41 2.77 11.54
C ASN A 84 -3.54 1.88 10.99
N GLY A 85 -3.73 1.74 9.66
CA GLY A 85 -4.79 0.88 9.12
C GLY A 85 -6.20 1.49 9.08
N ARG A 86 -6.37 2.80 9.32
CA ARG A 86 -7.68 3.47 9.37
C ARG A 86 -8.11 3.99 8.00
N VAL A 87 -9.42 3.95 7.76
CA VAL A 87 -10.05 4.56 6.59
C VAL A 87 -9.95 6.08 6.72
N GLN A 88 -9.23 6.71 5.79
CA GLN A 88 -9.11 8.15 5.72
C GLN A 88 -10.41 8.77 5.20
N THR A 89 -10.78 9.92 5.77
CA THR A 89 -11.91 10.70 5.26
C THR A 89 -11.56 11.34 3.92
N ILE A 90 -12.59 11.66 3.14
CA ILE A 90 -12.39 12.35 1.85
C ILE A 90 -11.65 13.68 2.00
N ASN A 91 -11.87 14.39 3.12
CA ASN A 91 -11.22 15.66 3.42
C ASN A 91 -9.72 15.49 3.67
N GLU A 92 -9.32 14.43 4.36
CA GLU A 92 -7.90 14.13 4.64
C GLU A 92 -7.17 13.72 3.37
N LEU A 93 -7.81 12.87 2.55
CA LEU A 93 -7.28 12.49 1.24
C LEU A 93 -7.08 13.70 0.33
N GLU A 94 -8.05 14.61 0.33
CA GLU A 94 -7.97 15.84 -0.46
C GLU A 94 -6.88 16.79 0.06
N ALA A 95 -6.76 16.97 1.38
CA ALA A 95 -5.70 17.78 1.96
C ALA A 95 -4.31 17.24 1.59
N GLN A 96 -4.11 15.93 1.68
CA GLN A 96 -2.86 15.27 1.30
C GLN A 96 -2.57 15.43 -0.20
N ALA A 97 -3.59 15.29 -1.05
CA ALA A 97 -3.43 15.49 -2.50
C ALA A 97 -3.02 16.93 -2.83
N ILE A 98 -3.60 17.92 -2.16
CA ILE A 98 -3.27 19.34 -2.33
C ILE A 98 -1.85 19.63 -1.87
N GLU A 99 -1.45 19.12 -0.70
CA GLU A 99 -0.09 19.29 -0.19
C GLU A 99 0.96 18.68 -1.13
N ASN A 100 0.72 17.46 -1.60
CA ASN A 100 1.60 16.79 -2.55
C ASN A 100 1.75 17.58 -3.86
N ALA A 101 0.64 18.06 -4.43
CA ALA A 101 0.68 18.87 -5.65
C ALA A 101 1.44 20.18 -5.42
N ILE A 102 1.18 20.89 -4.32
CA ILE A 102 1.92 22.13 -3.99
C ILE A 102 3.41 21.85 -3.85
N HIS A 103 3.79 20.73 -3.23
CA HIS A 103 5.19 20.34 -3.08
C HIS A 103 5.84 19.97 -4.42
N GLU A 104 5.15 19.21 -5.27
CA GLU A 104 5.61 18.81 -6.61
C GLU A 104 5.85 20.02 -7.51
N PHE A 105 4.97 21.03 -7.46
CA PHE A 105 5.08 22.25 -8.25
C PHE A 105 5.78 23.41 -7.51
N ASN A 106 6.58 23.12 -6.47
CA ASN A 106 7.40 24.10 -5.72
C ASN A 106 6.63 25.33 -5.20
N GLY A 107 5.39 25.16 -4.78
CA GLY A 107 4.53 26.26 -4.33
C GLY A 107 3.97 27.11 -5.46
N ASN A 108 3.99 26.64 -6.71
CA ASN A 108 3.25 27.25 -7.81
C ASN A 108 1.80 26.76 -7.81
N LEU A 109 0.92 27.51 -7.15
CA LEU A 109 -0.50 27.19 -7.04
C LEU A 109 -1.22 27.13 -8.40
N THR A 110 -0.71 27.78 -9.43
CA THR A 110 -1.35 27.77 -10.76
C THR A 110 -1.18 26.41 -11.42
N GLU A 111 0.03 25.88 -11.39
CA GLU A 111 0.34 24.57 -11.98
C GLU A 111 -0.20 23.43 -11.11
N ALA A 112 -0.14 23.57 -9.77
CA ALA A 112 -0.77 22.62 -8.86
C ALA A 112 -2.29 22.52 -9.08
N ALA A 113 -2.99 23.63 -9.31
CA ALA A 113 -4.43 23.61 -9.60
C ALA A 113 -4.74 22.87 -10.91
N LYS A 114 -3.94 23.11 -11.96
CA LYS A 114 -4.08 22.42 -13.25
C LYS A 114 -3.83 20.92 -13.13
N ALA A 115 -2.78 20.52 -12.42
CA ALA A 115 -2.45 19.12 -12.20
C ALA A 115 -3.52 18.37 -11.41
N LEU A 116 -4.14 19.04 -10.43
CA LEU A 116 -5.28 18.51 -9.68
C LEU A 116 -6.61 18.56 -10.45
N GLY A 117 -6.66 19.20 -11.61
CA GLY A 117 -7.89 19.34 -12.40
C GLY A 117 -8.95 20.25 -11.77
N ILE A 118 -8.57 21.15 -10.85
CA ILE A 118 -9.48 22.08 -10.17
C ILE A 118 -9.18 23.54 -10.53
N GLY A 119 -10.20 24.40 -10.43
CA GLY A 119 -10.02 25.84 -10.62
C GLY A 119 -9.16 26.48 -9.52
N ARG A 120 -8.42 27.54 -9.86
CA ARG A 120 -7.56 28.28 -8.91
C ARG A 120 -8.32 28.76 -7.67
N ALA A 121 -9.53 29.29 -7.85
CA ALA A 121 -10.37 29.78 -6.74
C ALA A 121 -10.72 28.64 -5.75
N THR A 122 -10.96 27.44 -6.27
CA THR A 122 -11.23 26.24 -5.46
C THR A 122 -9.98 25.81 -4.70
N LEU A 123 -8.82 25.81 -5.36
CA LEU A 123 -7.54 25.49 -4.69
C LEU A 123 -7.26 26.49 -3.55
N TYR A 124 -7.39 27.80 -3.78
CA TYR A 124 -7.18 28.81 -2.73
C TYR A 124 -8.10 28.61 -1.53
N ARG A 125 -9.39 28.32 -1.77
CA ARG A 125 -10.35 28.05 -0.70
C ARG A 125 -9.94 26.84 0.13
N LYS A 126 -9.54 25.75 -0.53
CA LYS A 126 -9.14 24.50 0.12
C LYS A 126 -7.81 24.63 0.87
N VAL A 127 -6.82 25.32 0.30
CA VAL A 127 -5.54 25.63 0.98
C VAL A 127 -5.78 26.40 2.28
N LYS A 128 -6.68 27.38 2.27
CA LYS A 128 -7.06 28.12 3.49
C LYS A 128 -7.83 27.25 4.48
N GLN A 129 -8.75 26.40 4.00
CA GLN A 129 -9.55 25.51 4.83
C GLN A 129 -8.70 24.45 5.56
N TYR A 130 -7.69 23.91 4.89
CA TYR A 130 -6.78 22.90 5.44
C TYR A 130 -5.52 23.51 6.09
N ASN A 131 -5.45 24.85 6.14
CA ASN A 131 -4.35 25.60 6.76
C ASN A 131 -2.96 25.22 6.21
N ILE A 132 -2.89 24.91 4.92
CA ILE A 132 -1.67 24.50 4.22
C ILE A 132 -0.86 25.74 3.87
N ASP A 133 0.42 25.80 4.27
CA ASP A 133 1.32 26.88 3.91
C ASP A 133 2.09 26.57 2.61
N PRO A 134 1.77 27.22 1.48
CA PRO A 134 2.49 27.02 0.23
C PRO A 134 3.94 27.53 0.27
N SER A 135 4.29 28.36 1.26
CA SER A 135 5.66 28.87 1.42
C SER A 135 6.62 27.82 1.97
N ALA A 136 6.11 26.87 2.77
CA ALA A 136 6.89 25.78 3.34
C ALA A 136 7.50 24.88 2.25
N ALA A 137 6.73 24.60 1.19
CA ALA A 137 7.20 23.83 0.03
C ALA A 137 8.36 24.50 -0.73
N ARG A 138 8.49 25.83 -0.65
CA ARG A 138 9.58 26.58 -1.31
C ARG A 138 10.90 26.51 -0.54
N LYS A 139 10.87 26.34 0.80
CA LYS A 139 12.05 26.39 1.67
C LYS A 139 12.87 25.08 1.71
N LYS A 140 12.24 23.93 1.47
CA LYS A 140 12.85 22.60 1.66
C LYS A 140 14.01 22.25 0.72
N ARG A 141 14.30 23.06 -0.31
CA ARG A 141 15.45 22.87 -1.21
C ARG A 141 16.71 23.65 -0.83
N VAL A 142 16.64 24.57 0.13
CA VAL A 142 17.78 25.42 0.51
C VAL A 142 18.54 24.83 1.71
N ALA A 143 18.12 23.67 2.22
CA ALA A 143 18.75 22.91 3.29
C ALA A 143 19.35 21.62 2.75
#